data_AF-A0A7Y3ET10-F1
#
_entry.id   AF-A0A7Y3ET10-F1
#
_cell.length_a   1.000
_cell.length_b   1.000
_cell.length_c   1.000
_cell.angle_alpha   90.00
_cell.angle_beta   90.00
_cell.angle_gamma   90.00
#
_symmetry.space_group_name_H-M   'P 1'
#
loop_
_entity.id
_entity.type
_entity.pdbx_description
1 polymer ?
#
loop_
_entity_poly.entity_id
_entity_poly.type
_entity_poly.pdbx_seq_one_letter_code
_entity_poly.pdbx_strand_id
1 'polypeptide(L)' 'TDQAPWHIIPANHKWYRNLLVAEVLVEALRDAGLSYPEPEEDLDGIVIE' A
#
# COMPACT_ATOMS: atom_id res chain seq x y z
N THR A 1 0.55 -19.49 -9.22
CA THR A 1 -0.88 -19.53 -9.57
C THR A 1 -1.38 -18.10 -9.60
N ASP A 2 -2.44 -17.80 -10.32
CA ASP A 2 -2.84 -16.38 -10.57
C ASP A 2 -3.24 -15.65 -9.28
N GLN A 3 -3.74 -16.37 -8.28
CA GLN A 3 -4.13 -15.81 -6.98
C GLN A 3 -2.95 -15.47 -6.05
N ALA A 4 -1.77 -16.06 -6.30
CA ALA A 4 -0.57 -15.86 -5.50
C ALA A 4 0.67 -15.92 -6.41
N PRO A 5 0.91 -14.84 -7.18
CA PRO A 5 2.01 -14.79 -8.13
C PRO A 5 3.37 -14.71 -7.40
N TRP A 6 4.37 -15.32 -8.02
CA TRP A 6 5.77 -15.15 -7.62
C TRP A 6 6.46 -14.17 -8.56
N HIS A 7 7.23 -13.24 -8.01
CA HIS A 7 7.98 -12.26 -8.78
C HIS A 7 9.49 -12.51 -8.64
N ILE A 8 10.21 -12.54 -9.76
CA ILE A 8 11.67 -12.66 -9.77
C ILE A 8 12.26 -11.25 -9.80
N ILE A 9 12.97 -10.85 -8.74
CA ILE A 9 13.54 -9.50 -8.59
C ILE A 9 15.06 -9.51 -8.81
N PRO A 10 15.59 -8.78 -9.81
CA PRO A 10 17.03 -8.58 -9.96
C PRO A 10 17.61 -7.84 -8.75
N ALA A 11 18.50 -8.49 -8.01
CA ALA A 11 18.94 -8.02 -6.69
C ALA A 11 20.38 -7.50 -6.61
N ASN A 12 21.14 -7.47 -7.72
CA ASN A 12 22.53 -7.00 -7.71
C ASN A 12 22.64 -5.53 -7.26
N HIS A 13 21.66 -4.70 -7.64
CA HIS A 13 21.58 -3.31 -7.23
C HIS A 13 20.51 -3.14 -6.15
N LYS A 14 20.95 -2.89 -4.91
CA LYS A 14 20.06 -2.79 -3.73
C LYS A 14 18.96 -1.75 -3.88
N TRP A 15 19.28 -0.60 -4.47
CA TRP A 15 18.30 0.47 -4.69
C TRP A 15 17.23 0.03 -5.69
N TYR A 16 17.62 -0.69 -6.75
CA TYR A 16 16.71 -1.15 -7.79
C TYR A 16 15.78 -2.26 -7.27
N ARG A 17 16.34 -3.19 -6.50
CA ARG A 17 15.54 -4.18 -5.77
C ARG A 17 14.50 -3.51 -4.86
N ASN A 18 14.89 -2.48 -4.11
CA ASN A 18 13.96 -1.77 -3.21
C ASN A 18 12.85 -1.08 -3.99
N LEU A 19 13.17 -0.46 -5.13
CA LEU A 19 12.20 0.18 -6.01
C LEU A 19 11.17 -0.83 -6.52
N LEU A 20 11.62 -1.94 -7.14
CA LEU A 20 10.72 -2.94 -7.72
C LEU A 20 9.82 -3.60 -6.67
N VAL A 21 10.36 -3.90 -5.48
CA VAL A 21 9.55 -4.46 -4.39
C VAL A 21 8.48 -3.47 -3.92
N ALA A 22 8.83 -2.19 -3.81
CA ALA A 22 7.87 -1.16 -3.41
C ALA A 22 6.77 -0.97 -4.47
N GLU A 23 7.13 -1.01 -5.75
CA GLU A 23 6.19 -0.89 -6.88
C GLU A 23 5.15 -2.02 -6.87
N VAL A 24 5.60 -3.28 -6.80
CA VAL A 24 4.72 -4.45 -6.71
C VAL A 24 3.77 -4.36 -5.51
N LEU A 25 4.29 -3.91 -4.35
CA LEU A 25 3.46 -3.77 -3.14
C LEU A 25 2.43 -2.66 -3.30
N VAL A 26 2.81 -1.51 -3.86
CA VAL A 26 1.92 -0.37 -4.06
C VAL A 26 0.83 -0.69 -5.07
N GLU A 27 1.14 -1.39 -6.15
CA GLU A 27 0.14 -1.85 -7.13
C GLU A 27 -0.87 -2.79 -6.47
N ALA A 28 -0.41 -3.80 -5.73
CA ALA A 28 -1.30 -4.71 -5.02
C ALA A 28 -2.22 -3.99 -4.02
N LEU A 29 -1.70 -2.99 -3.30
CA LEU A 29 -2.49 -2.21 -2.35
C LEU A 29 -3.47 -1.25 -3.04
N ARG A 30 -3.15 -0.74 -4.23
CA ARG A 30 -4.08 0.07 -5.04
C ARG A 30 -5.23 -0.77 -5.57
N ASP A 31 -4.94 -1.97 -6.07
CA ASP A 31 -5.93 -2.91 -6.58
C ASP A 31 -6.88 -3.43 -5.50
N ALA A 32 -6.43 -3.43 -4.23
CA ALA A 32 -7.27 -3.77 -3.09
C ALA A 32 -8.37 -2.74 -2.78
N GLY A 33 -8.35 -1.56 -3.40
CA GLY A 33 -9.43 -0.56 -3.26
C GLY A 33 -9.56 0.01 -1.84
N LEU A 34 -8.45 0.13 -1.12
CA LEU A 34 -8.44 0.60 0.27
C LEU A 34 -8.91 2.06 0.38
N SER A 35 -9.78 2.32 1.35
CA SER A 35 -10.19 3.67 1.75
C SER A 35 -10.09 3.81 3.27
N TYR A 36 -9.93 5.04 3.75
CA TYR A 36 -10.15 5.31 5.16
C TYR A 36 -11.62 5.01 5.51
N PRO A 37 -11.89 4.54 6.75
CA PRO A 37 -13.25 4.46 7.23
C PRO A 37 -13.87 5.85 7.32
N GLU A 38 -15.20 5.91 7.34
CA GLU A 38 -15.88 7.15 7.67
C GLU A 38 -15.50 7.60 9.10
N PRO A 39 -15.32 8.91 9.32
CA PRO A 39 -15.13 9.43 10.67
C PRO A 39 -16.36 9.12 11.53
N GLU A 40 -16.16 9.10 12.86
CA GLU A 40 -17.29 9.08 13.79
C GLU A 40 -18.18 10.31 13.58
N GLU A 41 -19.48 10.17 13.87
CA GLU A 41 -20.40 11.32 13.83
C GLU A 41 -19.98 12.37 14.88
N ASP A 42 -20.32 13.64 14.64
CA ASP A 42 -20.10 14.77 15.57
C ASP A 42 -18.63 15.20 15.84
N LEU A 43 -17.66 14.81 15.01
CA LEU A 43 -16.28 15.29 15.15
C LEU A 43 -16.09 16.79 14.82
N ASP A 44 -16.99 17.41 14.04
CA ASP A 44 -16.86 18.80 13.57
C ASP A 44 -16.82 19.85 14.70
N GLY A 45 -17.32 19.51 15.89
CA GLY A 45 -17.42 20.42 17.04
C GLY A 45 -16.37 20.21 18.12
N ILE A 46 -15.45 19.26 17.95
CA ILE A 46 -14.50 18.88 19.01
C ILE A 46 -13.31 19.84 19.02
N VAL A 47 -13.15 20.60 20.11
CA VAL A 47 -11.96 21.41 20.39
C VAL A 47 -11.01 20.61 21.28
N ILE A 48 -9.78 20.41 20.82
CA ILE A 48 -8.71 19.76 21.59
C ILE A 48 -7.87 20.87 22.24
N GLU A 49 -7.79 20.88 23.58
CA GLU A 49 -6.91 21.76 24.37
C GLU A 49 -5.46 21.25 24.47
#